data_AF-A0A918EDT7-F1
#
_entry.id   AF-A0A918EDT7-F1
#
_cell.length_a   1.000
_cell.length_b   1.000
_cell.length_c   1.000
_cell.angle_alpha   90.00
_cell.angle_beta   90.00
_cell.angle_gamma   90.00
#
_symmetry.space_group_name_H-M   'P 1'
#
loop_
_entity.id
_entity.type
_entity.pdbx_description
1 polymer ?
#
loop_
_entity_poly.entity_id
_entity_poly.type
_entity_poly.pdbx_seq_one_letter_code
_entity_poly.pdbx_strand_id
1 'polypeptide(L)' 'MPLHQYSDVSVEAWIEMSGDVSVTADVNADDDRVTLTFGHNREYVMVMDHRTLTKVAEVSGQALGELAVHTGE' A
#
# COMPACT_ATOMS: atom_id res chain seq x y z
N MET A 1 -17.05 4.51 9.68
CA MET A 1 -17.84 3.36 10.18
C MET A 1 -16.93 2.15 10.26
N PRO A 2 -16.77 1.49 11.42
CA PRO A 2 -15.92 0.31 11.51
C PRO A 2 -16.70 -0.91 10.98
N LEU A 3 -16.22 -1.54 9.91
CA LEU A 3 -16.77 -2.79 9.40
C LEU A 3 -16.23 -3.96 10.24
N HIS A 4 -16.99 -4.27 11.29
CA HIS A 4 -17.25 -5.59 11.88
C HIS A 4 -16.09 -6.45 12.41
N GLN A 5 -15.98 -6.50 13.74
CA GLN A 5 -15.56 -7.69 14.49
C GLN A 5 -16.66 -8.76 14.43
N TYR A 6 -16.58 -9.68 13.46
CA TYR A 6 -17.15 -11.03 13.59
C TYR A 6 -15.99 -12.02 13.47
N SER A 7 -15.77 -12.81 14.52
CA SER A 7 -14.56 -13.58 14.76
C SER A 7 -14.29 -14.75 13.81
N ASP A 8 -15.15 -15.00 12.82
CA ASP A 8 -15.00 -16.10 11.84
C ASP A 8 -15.04 -15.62 10.36
N VAL A 9 -15.04 -14.31 10.12
CA VAL A 9 -15.06 -13.75 8.75
C VAL A 9 -13.83 -12.89 8.54
N SER A 10 -12.84 -13.43 7.83
CA SER A 10 -11.76 -12.64 7.26
C SER A 10 -12.24 -12.09 5.92
N VAL A 11 -12.32 -10.76 5.80
CA VAL A 11 -12.56 -10.10 4.52
C VAL A 11 -11.21 -9.81 3.91
N GLU A 12 -10.87 -10.56 2.87
CA GLU A 12 -9.72 -10.26 2.02
C GLU A 12 -10.21 -9.49 0.80
N ALA A 13 -9.56 -8.35 0.51
CA ALA A 13 -9.82 -7.54 -0.66
C ALA A 13 -8.53 -7.40 -1.47
N TRP A 14 -8.62 -7.68 -2.76
CA TRP A 14 -7.52 -7.52 -3.71
C TRP A 14 -7.77 -6.23 -4.49
N ILE A 15 -6.84 -5.29 -4.39
CA ILE A 15 -6.90 -4.05 -5.17
C ILE A 15 -5.84 -4.14 -6.26
N GLU A 16 -6.30 -4.22 -7.51
CA GLU A 16 -5.45 -4.09 -8.67
C GLU A 16 -5.38 -2.61 -9.07
N MET A 17 -4.17 -2.06 -9.12
CA MET A 17 -3.94 -0.69 -9.55
C MET A 17 -3.43 -0.68 -10.99
N SER A 18 -4.15 0.00 -11.87
CA SER A 18 -3.62 0.37 -13.18
C SER A 18 -2.63 1.54 -13.03
N GLY A 19 -1.72 1.70 -14.00
CA GLY A 19 -0.65 2.70 -13.93
C GLY A 19 -1.11 4.17 -13.90
N ASP A 20 -2.38 4.44 -14.16
CA ASP A 20 -3.03 5.76 -14.14
C ASP A 20 -3.70 6.08 -12.80
N VAL A 21 -3.72 5.16 -11.83
CA VAL A 21 -4.28 5.42 -10.50
C VAL A 21 -3.39 6.42 -9.75
N SER A 22 -3.97 7.57 -9.37
CA SER A 22 -3.28 8.55 -8.54
C SER A 22 -3.09 8.02 -7.13
N VAL A 23 -1.86 8.10 -6.64
CA VAL A 23 -1.50 7.78 -5.25
C VAL A 23 -0.92 9.04 -4.60
N THR A 24 -1.45 9.41 -3.44
CA THR A 24 -0.92 10.50 -2.62
C THR A 24 -0.42 9.96 -1.29
N ALA A 25 0.74 10.44 -0.83
CA ALA A 25 1.31 10.11 0.46
C ALA A 25 1.30 11.33 1.38
N ASP A 26 0.83 11.13 2.61
CA ASP A 26 0.91 12.11 3.69
C ASP A 26 1.73 11.54 4.85
N VAL A 27 2.74 12.28 5.30
CA VAL A 27 3.69 11.85 6.33
C VAL A 27 3.39 12.61 7.61
N ASN A 28 3.00 11.88 8.65
CA ASN A 28 2.85 12.41 9.99
C ASN A 28 4.09 12.02 10.80
N ALA A 29 4.99 12.99 10.97
CA ALA A 29 6.24 12.80 11.73
C ALA A 29 6.01 12.67 13.25
N ASP A 30 4.92 13.22 13.78
CA ASP A 30 4.62 13.16 15.21
C ASP A 30 4.21 11.74 15.64
N ASP A 31 3.54 11.00 14.74
CA ASP A 31 3.06 9.64 14.98
C ASP A 31 3.90 8.56 14.27
N ASP A 32 5.01 8.94 13.62
CA ASP A 32 5.90 8.06 12.82
C ASP A 32 5.14 7.18 11.81
N ARG A 33 4.19 7.79 11.11
CA ARG A 33 3.26 7.11 10.19
C ARG A 33 3.17 7.79 8.84
N VAL A 34 2.92 6.98 7.83
CA VAL A 34 2.54 7.43 6.49
C VAL A 34 1.12 6.96 6.17
N THR A 35 0.35 7.83 5.54
CA THR A 35 -0.96 7.53 4.98
C THR A 35 -0.89 7.61 3.47
N LEU A 36 -1.06 6.47 2.79
CA LEU A 36 -1.25 6.41 1.36
C LEU A 36 -2.74 6.45 1.05
N THR A 37 -3.14 7.36 0.16
CA THR A 37 -4.51 7.44 -0.36
C THR A 37 -4.49 7.22 -1.85
N PHE A 38 -5.33 6.30 -2.35
CA PHE A 38 -5.36 5.87 -3.75
C PHE A 38 -6.76 5.42 -4.17
N GLY A 39 -6.92 5.11 -5.46
CA GLY A 39 -8.20 4.83 -6.10
C GLY A 39 -8.74 6.04 -6.87
N HIS A 40 -9.75 5.82 -7.70
CA HIS A 40 -10.25 6.83 -8.64
C HIS A 40 -10.83 8.07 -7.92
N ASN A 41 -11.41 7.84 -6.75
CA ASN A 41 -12.03 8.82 -5.88
C ASN A 41 -11.39 8.85 -4.49
N ARG A 42 -10.12 8.42 -4.35
CA ARG A 42 -9.41 8.36 -3.06
C ARG A 42 -10.10 7.49 -2.01
N GLU A 43 -10.77 6.44 -2.46
CA GLU A 43 -11.60 5.55 -1.65
C GLU A 43 -10.79 4.55 -0.81
N TYR A 44 -9.52 4.33 -1.16
CA TYR A 44 -8.64 3.41 -0.43
C TYR A 44 -7.59 4.18 0.35
N VAL A 45 -7.40 3.77 1.61
CA VAL A 45 -6.44 4.35 2.54
C VAL A 45 -5.61 3.24 3.16
N MET A 46 -4.30 3.35 3.06
CA MET A 46 -3.33 2.47 3.70
C MET A 46 -2.47 3.27 4.66
N VAL A 47 -2.54 2.93 5.95
CA VAL A 47 -1.73 3.56 7.00
C VAL A 47 -0.63 2.58 7.40
N MET A 48 0.61 3.04 7.40
CA MET A 48 1.77 2.25 7.78
C MET A 48 2.63 3.03 8.76
N ASP A 49 3.22 2.34 9.73
CA ASP A 49 4.33 2.89 10.50
C ASP A 49 5.64 2.83 9.68
N HIS A 50 6.67 3.53 10.17
CA HIS A 50 7.98 3.57 9.52
C HIS A 50 8.58 2.17 9.30
N ARG A 51 8.42 1.24 10.25
CA ARG A 51 8.95 -0.13 10.13
C ARG A 51 8.28 -0.90 9.00
N THR A 52 6.96 -0.82 8.91
CA THR A 52 6.15 -1.48 7.88
C THR A 52 6.46 -0.89 6.51
N LEU A 53 6.51 0.46 6.41
CA LEU A 53 6.90 1.15 5.19
C LEU A 53 8.29 0.72 4.71
N THR A 54 9.26 0.67 5.62
CA THR A 54 10.62 0.20 5.31
C THR A 54 10.59 -1.20 4.71
N LYS A 55 9.81 -2.11 5.31
CA LYS A 55 9.72 -3.49 4.81
C LYS A 55 9.07 -3.58 3.44
N VAL A 56 8.02 -2.80 3.20
CA VAL A 56 7.37 -2.71 1.89
C VAL A 56 8.35 -2.18 0.86
N ALA A 57 9.09 -1.11 1.17
CA ALA A 57 10.08 -0.53 0.26
C ALA A 57 11.19 -1.52 -0.11
N GLU A 58 11.71 -2.29 0.85
CA GLU A 58 12.69 -3.36 0.60
C GLU A 58 12.16 -4.39 -0.39
N VAL A 59 10.98 -4.96 -0.12
CA VAL A 59 10.39 -6.03 -0.94
C VAL A 59 10.01 -5.51 -2.32
N SER A 60 9.44 -4.30 -2.41
CA SER A 60 9.13 -3.66 -3.69
C SER A 60 10.40 -3.41 -4.51
N GLY A 61 11.49 -2.96 -3.89
CA GLY A 61 12.78 -2.77 -4.57
C GLY A 61 13.35 -4.08 -5.14
N GLN A 62 13.27 -5.16 -4.36
CA GLN A 62 13.66 -6.50 -4.82
C GLN A 62 12.80 -6.96 -6.02
N ALA A 63 11.48 -6.84 -5.90
CA ALA A 63 10.55 -7.24 -6.96
C ALA A 63 10.77 -6.42 -8.25
N LEU A 64 11.02 -5.11 -8.14
CA LEU A 64 11.35 -4.27 -9.29
C LEU A 64 12.66 -4.70 -9.97
N GLY A 65 13.68 -5.01 -9.18
CA GLY A 65 14.95 -5.53 -9.70
C GLY A 65 14.78 -6.86 -10.44
N GLU A 66 13.98 -7.78 -9.89
CA GLU A 66 13.64 -9.04 -10.55
C GLU A 66 12.86 -8.80 -11.84
N LEU A 67 11.86 -7.92 -11.85
CA LEU A 67 11.08 -7.61 -13.05
C LEU A 67 11.96 -7.07 -14.17
N ALA A 68 12.86 -6.12 -13.89
CA ALA A 68 13.77 -5.55 -14.89
C ALA A 68 14.62 -6.62 -15.60
N VAL A 69 15.16 -7.59 -14.82
CA VAL A 69 15.93 -8.72 -15.36
C VAL A 69 15.09 -9.58 -16.32
N HIS A 70 13.79 -9.74 -16.05
CA HIS A 70 12.90 -10.56 -16.88
C HIS A 70 12.31 -9.80 -18.07
N THR A 71 12.16 -8.48 -18.00
CA THR A 71 11.70 -7.65 -19.12
C THR A 71 12.83 -7.19 -20.06
N GLY A 72 14.09 -7.45 -19.71
CA GLY A 72 15.25 -7.17 -20.56
C GLY A 72 15.64 -5.69 -20.62
N GLU A 73 15.29 -4.92 -19.58
CA GLU A 73 15.77 -3.55 -19.35
C GLU A 73 17.04 -3.52 -18.49
#